data_AF-A0A351WWD6-F1
#
_entry.id   AF-A0A351WWD6-F1
#
_cell.length_a   1.000
_cell.length_b   1.000
_cell.length_c   1.000
_cell.angle_alpha   90.00
_cell.angle_beta   90.00
_cell.angle_gamma   90.00
#
_symmetry.space_group_name_H-M   'P 1'
#
loop_
_entity.id
_entity.type
_entity.pdbx_description
1 polymer ?
#
loop_
_entity_poly.entity_id
_entity_poly.type
_entity_poly.pdbx_seq_one_letter_code
_entity_poly.pdbx_strand_id
1 'polypeptide(L)' 'MPSLGRSLIILGLIIAAIGALLSLAGRIPWLGRLPGDIYVKRENFTFYFPLATSIIISLVLSFILWLFRK' A
#
# COMPACT_ATOMS: atom_id res chain seq x y z
N MET A 1 10.69 1.55 -30.24
CA MET A 1 10.22 0.32 -29.54
C MET A 1 10.92 -0.04 -28.21
N PRO A 2 12.09 0.52 -27.81
CA PRO A 2 12.66 0.27 -26.47
C PRO A 2 11.78 0.73 -25.30
N SER A 3 11.02 1.81 -25.50
CA SER A 3 10.10 2.37 -24.50
C SER A 3 8.98 1.42 -24.11
N LEU A 4 8.43 0.66 -25.06
CA LEU A 4 7.37 -0.32 -24.81
C LEU A 4 7.85 -1.48 -23.94
N GLY A 5 9.03 -2.03 -24.23
CA GLY A 5 9.62 -3.10 -23.41
C GLY A 5 9.86 -2.64 -21.96
N ARG A 6 10.38 -1.42 -21.77
CA ARG A 6 10.58 -0.84 -20.44
C ARG A 6 9.26 -0.62 -19.70
N SER A 7 8.22 -0.14 -20.37
CA SER A 7 6.88 0.04 -19.78
C SER A 7 6.27 -1.29 -19.33
N LEU A 8 6.41 -2.35 -20.13
CA LEU A 8 5.92 -3.69 -19.77
C LEU A 8 6.64 -4.27 -18.54
N ILE A 9 7.95 -4.06 -18.43
CA ILE A 9 8.73 -4.48 -17.25
C ILE A 9 8.26 -3.74 -16.00
N ILE A 10 8.08 -2.42 -16.08
CA ILE A 10 7.60 -1.61 -14.95
C ILE A 10 6.19 -2.04 -14.53
N LEU A 11 5.28 -2.26 -15.49
CA LEU A 11 3.92 -2.69 -15.23
C LEU A 11 3.89 -4.07 -14.56
N GLY A 12 4.70 -5.01 -15.05
CA GLY A 12 4.84 -6.34 -14.45
C GLY A 12 5.34 -6.29 -13.00
N LEU A 13 6.31 -5.42 -12.70
CA LEU A 13 6.80 -5.22 -11.33
C LEU A 13 5.72 -4.63 -10.41
N ILE A 14 4.92 -3.67 -10.89
CA ILE A 14 3.82 -3.09 -10.11
C ILE A 14 2.77 -4.17 -9.79
N ILE A 15 2.37 -4.97 -10.78
CA ILE A 15 1.39 -6.05 -10.59
C ILE A 15 1.92 -7.10 -9.59
N ALA A 16 3.19 -7.51 -9.74
CA ALA A 16 3.83 -8.45 -8.82
C ALA A 16 3.91 -7.91 -7.39
N ALA A 17 4.24 -6.62 -7.23
CA ALA A 17 4.27 -5.96 -5.93
C ALA A 17 2.89 -5.94 -5.27
N ILE A 18 1.83 -5.60 -6.01
CA ILE A 18 0.45 -5.62 -5.52
C ILE A 18 0.03 -7.05 -5.13
N GLY A 19 0.33 -8.05 -5.97
CA GLY A 19 0.03 -9.45 -5.68
C GLY A 19 0.74 -9.96 -4.43
N ALA A 20 2.01 -9.59 -4.24
CA ALA A 20 2.76 -9.90 -3.02
C ALA A 20 2.15 -9.20 -1.80
N LEU A 21 1.77 -7.93 -1.93
CA LEU A 21 1.13 -7.17 -0.86
C LEU A 21 -0.18 -7.82 -0.42
N LEU A 22 -1.04 -8.23 -1.37
CA LEU A 22 -2.32 -8.89 -1.09
C LEU A 22 -2.12 -10.30 -0.49
N SER A 23 -1.14 -11.06 -0.97
CA SER A 23 -0.81 -12.38 -0.44
C SER A 23 -0.30 -12.31 1.00
N LEU A 24 0.50 -11.29 1.32
CA LEU A 24 0.98 -11.02 2.68
C LEU A 24 -0.12 -10.40 3.56
N ALA A 25 -1.00 -9.56 2.99
CA ALA A 25 -2.13 -8.94 3.68
C ALA A 25 -3.08 -9.98 4.28
N GLY A 26 -3.40 -11.05 3.54
CA GLY A 26 -4.26 -12.12 4.03
C GLY A 26 -3.64 -12.98 5.14
N ARG A 27 -2.32 -12.92 5.32
CA ARG A 27 -1.59 -13.68 6.36
C ARG A 27 -1.22 -12.86 7.59
N ILE A 28 -1.40 -11.53 7.54
CA ILE A 28 -1.13 -10.66 8.67
C ILE A 28 -2.47 -10.36 9.36
N PRO A 29 -2.77 -10.95 10.52
CA PRO A 29 -4.02 -10.71 11.26
C PRO A 29 -4.22 -9.25 11.72
N TRP A 30 -3.22 -8.39 11.48
CA TRP A 30 -3.19 -6.95 11.79
C TRP A 30 -3.35 -6.03 10.59
N LEU A 31 -3.42 -6.54 9.34
CA LEU A 31 -3.61 -5.67 8.18
C LEU A 31 -5.06 -5.17 8.15
N GLY A 32 -5.25 -3.88 8.42
CA GLY A 32 -6.56 -3.25 8.70
C GLY A 32 -6.80 -2.95 10.19
N ARG A 33 -5.86 -3.29 11.07
CA ARG A 33 -5.80 -2.88 12.48
C ARG A 33 -4.36 -2.51 12.85
N LEU A 34 -3.67 -1.73 12.02
CA LEU A 34 -2.36 -1.23 12.41
C LEU A 34 -2.50 -0.37 13.67
N PRO A 35 -1.48 -0.32 14.54
CA PRO A 35 -1.57 0.42 15.79
C PRO A 35 -1.58 1.89 15.39
N GLY A 36 -2.72 2.57 15.59
CA GLY A 36 -2.95 3.92 15.11
C GLY A 36 -4.04 4.06 14.04
N ASP A 37 -4.51 2.97 13.43
CA ASP A 37 -5.75 2.99 12.65
C ASP A 37 -6.95 3.04 13.59
N ILE A 38 -7.83 4.03 13.41
CA ILE A 38 -9.00 4.23 14.29
C ILE A 38 -10.12 3.34 13.77
N TYR A 39 -10.38 2.25 14.48
CA TYR A 39 -11.50 1.35 14.20
C TYR A 39 -12.55 1.44 15.32
N VAL A 40 -13.67 2.07 15.01
CA VAL A 40 -14.82 2.20 15.92
C VAL A 40 -15.94 1.30 15.42
N LYS A 41 -16.22 0.22 16.14
CA LYS A 41 -17.34 -0.69 15.86
C LYS A 41 -18.40 -0.55 16.93
N ARG A 42 -19.62 -0.22 16.52
CA ARG A 42 -20.86 -0.23 17.32
C ARG A 42 -21.89 -1.15 16.65
N GLU A 43 -22.98 -1.48 17.35
CA GLU A 43 -23.99 -2.45 16.88
C GLU A 43 -24.54 -2.17 15.47
N ASN A 44 -24.74 -0.90 15.10
CA ASN A 44 -25.24 -0.51 13.78
C ASN A 44 -24.27 0.41 13.00
N PHE A 45 -23.03 0.61 13.47
CA PHE A 45 -22.11 1.56 12.88
C PHE A 45 -20.67 1.08 12.94
N THR A 46 -19.99 1.04 11.79
CA THR A 46 -18.56 0.74 11.70
C THR A 46 -17.87 1.91 11.03
N PHE A 47 -16.93 2.54 11.74
CA PHE A 47 -16.07 3.59 11.22
C PHE A 47 -14.62 3.11 11.22
N TYR A 48 -13.99 3.18 10.06
CA TYR A 48 -12.59 2.82 9.88
C TYR A 48 -11.85 4.03 9.32
N PHE A 49 -10.83 4.49 10.04
CA PHE A 49 -9.96 5.57 9.61
C PHE A 49 -8.49 5.11 9.62
N PRO A 50 -7.92 4.83 8.43
CA PRO A 50 -6.61 4.21 8.26
C PRO A 50 -5.45 5.20 8.44
N LEU A 51 -5.35 5.84 9.61
CA LEU A 51 -4.41 6.93 9.90
C LEU A 51 -2.95 6.50 9.77
N ALA A 52 -2.58 5.38 10.38
CA ALA A 52 -1.21 4.86 10.34
C ALA A 52 -0.87 4.35 8.94
N THR A 53 -1.81 3.65 8.31
CA THR A 53 -1.66 3.16 6.93
C THR A 53 -1.41 4.31 5.94
N SER A 54 -2.17 5.41 6.02
CA SER A 54 -1.98 6.57 5.16
C SER A 54 -0.61 7.25 5.35
N ILE A 55 -0.13 7.34 6.59
CA ILE A 55 1.20 7.90 6.89
C ILE A 55 2.30 7.04 6.28
N ILE A 56 2.24 5.71 6.45
CA ILE A 56 3.23 4.78 5.91
C ILE A 56 3.26 4.87 4.38
N ILE A 57 2.09 4.83 3.73
CA ILE A 57 1.98 4.97 2.28
C ILE A 57 2.60 6.29 1.82
N SER A 58 2.30 7.40 2.50
CA SER A 58 2.87 8.71 2.15
C SER A 58 4.38 8.72 2.30
N LEU A 59 4.95 8.18 3.39
CA LEU A 59 6.40 8.12 3.59
C LEU A 59 7.09 7.29 2.52
N VAL A 60 6.52 6.13 2.16
CA VAL A 60 7.07 5.26 1.11
C VAL A 60 7.04 5.96 -0.24
N LEU A 61 5.91 6.57 -0.62
CA LEU A 61 5.80 7.35 -1.85
C LEU A 61 6.79 8.52 -1.88
N SER A 62 6.87 9.29 -0.79
CA SER A 62 7.82 10.39 -0.67
C SER A 62 9.26 9.92 -0.79
N PHE A 63 9.62 8.79 -0.17
CA PHE A 63 10.97 8.21 -0.24
C PHE A 63 11.31 7.74 -1.66
N ILE A 64 10.37 7.06 -2.33
CA ILE A 64 10.51 6.64 -3.73
C ILE A 64 10.70 7.85 -4.63
N LEU A 65 9.82 8.85 -4.53
CA LEU A 65 9.92 10.08 -5.32
C LEU A 65 11.22 10.82 -5.04
N TRP A 66 11.68 10.86 -3.78
CA TRP A 66 12.97 11.45 -3.41
C TRP A 66 14.14 10.71 -4.07
N LEU A 67 14.12 9.37 -4.10
CA LEU A 67 15.18 8.56 -4.72
C LEU A 67 15.22 8.74 -6.25
N PHE A 68 14.08 8.93 -6.89
CA PHE A 68 13.98 9.21 -8.33
C PHE A 68 14.16 10.70 -8.69
N ARG A 69 14.17 11.59 -7.70
CA ARG A 69 14.45 13.02 -7.87
C ARG A 69 15.95 13.22 -8.02
N LYS A 70 16.45 12.93 -9.22
CA LYS A 70 17.73 13.42 -9.73
C LYS A 70 17.66 14.90 -10.05
#